data_AF-A0A8T4ZD99-F1
#
_entry.id   AF-A0A8T4ZD99-F1
#
_cell.length_a   1.000
_cell.length_b   1.000
_cell.length_c   1.000
_cell.angle_alpha   90.00
_cell.angle_beta   90.00
_cell.angle_gamma   90.00
#
_symmetry.space_group_name_H-M   'P 1'
#
loop_
_entity.id
_entity.type
_entity.pdbx_description
1 polymer ?
#
loop_
_entity_poly.entity_id
_entity_poly.type
_entity_poly.pdbx_seq_one_letter_code
_entity_poly.pdbx_strand_id
1 'polypeptide(L)'
;MHELTTRIARKLREKNCGAIFENLKGIKRRILNGSKDMNRKLSKWNARAFQSMLEYKLKWFGLDVKYVNPRRSSKTCPLCSEAWLPIRVGLRSAENAVLQSIKTL
;
A
#
# COMPACT_ATOMS: atom_id res chain seq x y z
N MET A 1 6.53 -10.10 15.85
CA MET A 1 7.00 -9.58 14.54
C MET A 1 7.84 -10.58 13.76
N HIS A 2 8.81 -11.26 14.38
CA HIS A 2 9.64 -12.26 13.69
C HIS A 2 8.84 -13.40 13.04
N GLU A 3 7.89 -13.99 13.77
CA GLU A 3 7.05 -15.08 13.25
C GLU A 3 6.24 -14.66 12.01
N LEU A 4 5.52 -13.53 12.11
CA LEU A 4 4.71 -13.00 11.01
C LEU A 4 5.55 -12.75 9.74
N THR A 5 6.71 -12.10 9.88
CA THR A 5 7.60 -11.83 8.75
C THR A 5 8.18 -13.11 8.15
N THR A 6 8.49 -14.13 8.97
CA THR A 6 8.89 -15.46 8.45
C THR A 6 7.76 -16.10 7.65
N ARG A 7 6.54 -16.08 8.19
CA ARG A 7 5.36 -16.67 7.54
C ARG A 7 5.06 -16.00 6.20
N ILE A 8 5.15 -14.68 6.12
CA ILE A 8 4.97 -13.92 4.87
C ILE A 8 6.10 -14.24 3.88
N ALA A 9 7.36 -14.22 4.32
CA ALA A 9 8.50 -14.49 3.45
C ALA A 9 8.44 -15.90 2.84
N ARG A 10 8.03 -16.91 3.62
CA ARG A 10 7.82 -18.28 3.11
C ARG A 10 6.73 -18.34 2.03
N LYS A 11 5.59 -17.70 2.28
CA LYS A 11 4.51 -17.63 1.27
C LYS A 11 4.94 -16.94 -0.02
N LEU A 12 5.73 -15.88 0.08
CA LEU A 12 6.25 -15.16 -1.09
C LEU A 12 7.26 -16.00 -1.86
N ARG A 13 8.11 -16.77 -1.15
CA ARG A 13 9.01 -17.77 -1.76
C ARG A 13 8.25 -18.86 -2.49
N GLU A 14 7.22 -19.44 -1.88
CA GLU A 14 6.37 -20.47 -2.53
C GLU A 14 5.75 -19.98 -3.83
N LYS A 15 5.42 -18.68 -3.91
CA LYS A 15 4.85 -18.04 -5.10
C LYS A 15 5.90 -17.44 -6.05
N ASN A 16 7.19 -17.54 -5.72
CA ASN A 16 8.29 -16.88 -6.43
C ASN A 16 8.02 -15.38 -6.69
N CYS A 17 7.46 -14.68 -5.70
CA CYS A 17 7.07 -13.28 -5.81
C CYS A 17 7.91 -12.40 -4.88
N GLY A 18 8.40 -11.27 -5.39
CA GLY A 18 9.01 -10.20 -4.59
C GLY A 18 7.99 -9.39 -3.78
N ALA A 19 8.46 -8.33 -3.12
CA ALA A 19 7.60 -7.40 -2.38
C ALA A 19 7.80 -5.95 -2.82
N ILE A 20 6.71 -5.18 -2.83
CA ILE A 20 6.73 -3.74 -3.03
C ILE A 20 6.30 -3.08 -1.72
N PHE A 21 7.14 -2.20 -1.17
CA PHE A 21 6.85 -1.44 0.03
C PHE A 21 6.67 0.04 -0.28
N GLU A 22 5.77 0.69 0.42
CA GLU A 22 5.76 2.14 0.45
C GLU A 22 6.97 2.68 1.23
N ASN A 23 7.56 3.78 0.75
CA ASN A 23 8.59 4.49 1.49
C ASN A 23 7.97 5.31 2.63
N LEU A 24 7.91 4.71 3.82
CA LEU A 24 7.35 5.32 5.02
C LEU A 24 8.38 6.14 5.83
N LYS A 25 9.50 6.55 5.21
CA LYS A 25 10.48 7.41 5.86
C LYS A 25 9.82 8.74 6.25
N GLY A 26 10.02 9.14 7.50
CA GLY A 26 9.42 10.38 8.04
C GLY A 26 7.91 10.34 8.35
N ILE A 27 7.21 9.19 8.20
CA ILE A 27 5.75 9.14 8.43
C ILE A 27 5.34 9.60 9.84
N LYS A 28 6.10 9.21 10.87
CA LYS A 28 5.85 9.64 12.24
C LYS A 28 5.92 11.17 12.37
N ARG A 29 6.90 11.85 11.76
CA ARG A 29 6.98 13.32 11.82
C ARG A 29 5.76 14.01 11.20
N ARG A 30 5.21 13.44 10.12
CA ARG A 30 4.01 14.00 9.46
C ARG A 30 2.75 13.81 10.28
N ILE A 31 2.64 12.68 10.99
CA ILE A 31 1.40 12.30 11.67
C ILE A 31 1.40 12.66 13.16
N LEU A 32 2.55 12.86 13.80
CA LEU A 32 2.64 13.22 15.22
C LEU A 32 1.92 14.53 15.57
N ASN A 33 1.67 15.41 14.59
CA ASN A 33 0.85 16.62 14.73
C ASN A 33 -0.65 16.36 14.48
N GLY A 34 -1.06 15.11 14.30
CA GLY A 34 -2.43 14.67 14.06
C GLY A 34 -3.18 14.32 15.35
N SER A 35 -4.27 13.56 15.21
CA SER A 35 -5.11 13.22 16.37
C SER A 35 -4.41 12.28 17.35
N LYS A 36 -4.73 12.45 18.65
CA LYS A 36 -4.22 11.60 19.74
C LYS A 36 -4.47 10.10 19.49
N ASP A 37 -5.61 9.77 18.90
CA ASP A 37 -5.97 8.40 18.54
C ASP A 37 -5.10 7.83 17.42
N MET A 38 -4.81 8.63 16.39
CA MET A 38 -3.92 8.21 15.30
C MET A 38 -2.50 8.00 15.81
N ASN A 39 -2.02 8.90 16.67
CA ASN A 39 -0.72 8.79 17.33
C ASN A 39 -0.62 7.49 18.15
N ARG A 40 -1.67 7.13 18.90
CA ARG A 40 -1.73 5.88 19.67
C ARG A 40 -1.68 4.63 18.79
N LYS A 41 -2.31 4.64 17.61
CA LYS A 41 -2.27 3.51 16.67
C LYS A 41 -0.88 3.34 16.06
N LEU A 42 -0.27 4.44 15.63
CA LEU A 42 1.04 4.42 14.96
C LEU A 42 2.22 4.18 15.90
N SER A 43 2.10 4.52 17.19
CA SER A 43 3.13 4.19 18.17
C SER A 43 3.27 2.68 18.35
N LYS A 44 2.15 1.94 18.32
CA LYS A 44 2.13 0.47 18.41
C LYS A 44 2.64 -0.22 17.14
N TRP A 45 2.41 0.39 15.97
CA TRP A 45 2.83 -0.18 14.69
C TRP A 45 4.22 0.31 14.25
N ASN A 46 5.25 -0.52 14.44
CA ASN A 46 6.59 -0.22 13.95
C ASN A 46 6.77 -0.67 12.49
N ALA A 47 6.25 0.14 11.56
CA ALA A 47 6.32 -0.14 10.12
C ALA A 47 7.75 -0.33 9.60
N ARG A 48 8.72 0.44 10.10
CA ARG A 48 10.11 0.35 9.67
C ARG A 48 10.74 -0.97 10.08
N ALA A 49 10.55 -1.38 11.33
CA ALA A 49 11.05 -2.67 11.80
C ALA A 49 10.43 -3.83 11.02
N PHE A 50 9.13 -3.76 10.70
CA PHE A 50 8.47 -4.74 9.83
C PHE A 50 9.11 -4.80 8.44
N GLN A 51 9.25 -3.65 7.78
CA GLN A 51 9.86 -3.55 6.44
C GLN A 51 11.27 -4.11 6.44
N SER A 52 12.13 -3.71 7.38
CA SER A 52 13.50 -4.22 7.49
C SER A 52 13.55 -5.72 7.76
N MET A 53 12.70 -6.22 8.67
CA MET A 53 12.63 -7.65 8.99
C MET A 53 12.17 -8.51 7.80
N LEU A 54 11.21 -8.02 7.02
CA LEU A 54 10.70 -8.74 5.86
C LEU A 54 11.68 -8.64 4.68
N GLU A 55 12.27 -7.46 4.47
CA GLU A 55 13.25 -7.22 3.41
C GLU A 55 14.46 -8.14 3.52
N TYR A 56 15.08 -8.26 4.71
CA TYR A 56 16.26 -9.13 4.82
C TYR A 56 15.89 -10.60 4.57
N LYS A 57 14.70 -11.05 5.00
CA LYS A 57 14.25 -12.43 4.78
C LYS A 57 13.98 -12.73 3.31
N LEU A 58 13.39 -11.77 2.60
CA LEU A 58 13.17 -11.90 1.16
C LEU A 58 14.50 -11.90 0.40
N LYS A 59 15.43 -11.01 0.76
CA LYS A 59 16.79 -11.02 0.21
C LYS A 59 17.52 -12.32 0.48
N TRP A 60 17.33 -12.93 1.64
CA TRP A 60 17.89 -14.25 1.96
C TRP A 60 17.32 -15.35 1.04
N PHE A 61 16.08 -15.22 0.60
CA PHE A 61 15.49 -16.10 -0.42
C PHE A 61 15.81 -15.69 -1.86
N GLY A 62 16.64 -14.66 -2.08
CA GLY A 62 16.95 -14.15 -3.42
C GLY A 62 15.79 -13.41 -4.10
N LEU A 63 14.78 -12.96 -3.35
CA LEU A 63 13.62 -12.26 -3.87
C LEU A 63 13.80 -10.74 -3.82
N ASP A 64 13.32 -10.08 -4.87
CA ASP A 64 13.42 -8.62 -5.01
C ASP A 64 12.47 -7.87 -4.07
N VAL A 65 12.96 -6.75 -3.56
CA VAL A 65 12.18 -5.80 -2.75
C VAL A 65 12.37 -4.39 -3.31
N LYS A 66 11.26 -3.73 -3.66
CA LYS A 66 11.26 -2.36 -4.20
C LYS A 66 10.48 -1.41 -3.30
N TYR A 67 10.98 -0.18 -3.15
CA TYR A 67 10.28 0.88 -2.42
C TYR A 67 9.64 1.88 -3.39
N VAL A 68 8.36 2.19 -3.19
CA VAL A 68 7.57 3.13 -4.00
C VAL A 68 7.12 4.35 -3.20
N ASN A 69 6.79 5.44 -3.88
CA ASN A 69 6.30 6.65 -3.24
C ASN A 69 4.87 6.41 -2.68
N PRO A 70 4.61 6.66 -1.37
CA PRO A 70 3.27 6.50 -0.78
C PRO A 70 2.24 7.54 -1.25
N ARG A 71 2.62 8.52 -2.06
CA ARG A 71 1.71 9.61 -2.46
C ARG A 71 0.55 9.05 -3.28
N ARG A 72 -0.68 9.21 -2.76
CA ARG A 72 -1.96 8.78 -3.36
C ARG A 72 -2.15 7.27 -3.53
N SER A 73 -1.24 6.43 -3.04
CA SER A 73 -1.40 4.95 -3.11
C SER A 73 -2.67 4.45 -2.41
N SER A 74 -3.07 5.09 -1.30
CA SER A 74 -4.29 4.74 -0.55
C SER A 74 -5.57 5.36 -1.09
N LYS A 75 -5.46 6.34 -1.99
CA LYS A 75 -6.58 7.11 -2.53
C LYS A 75 -6.83 6.82 -4.00
N THR A 76 -6.05 5.96 -4.62
CA THR A 76 -6.14 5.66 -6.05
C THR A 76 -6.63 4.24 -6.23
N CYS A 77 -7.54 4.02 -7.19
CA CYS A 77 -8.01 2.70 -7.58
C CYS A 77 -6.89 1.97 -8.34
N PRO A 78 -6.51 0.74 -7.94
CA PRO A 78 -5.46 -0.02 -8.63
C PRO A 78 -5.88 -0.50 -10.02
N LEU A 79 -7.19 -0.50 -10.34
CA LEU A 79 -7.71 -0.93 -11.64
C LEU A 79 -7.73 0.21 -12.67
N CYS A 80 -8.25 1.38 -12.28
CA CYS A 80 -8.46 2.50 -13.21
C CYS A 80 -7.57 3.72 -12.95
N SER A 81 -6.73 3.71 -11.91
CA SER A 81 -5.86 4.85 -11.54
C SER A 81 -6.58 6.15 -11.18
N GLU A 82 -7.91 6.12 -11.07
CA GLU A 82 -8.71 7.25 -10.61
C GLU A 82 -8.73 7.36 -9.09
N ALA A 83 -8.94 8.57 -8.58
CA ALA A 83 -9.15 8.77 -7.15
C ALA A 83 -10.44 8.06 -6.70
N TRP A 84 -10.40 7.38 -5.55
CA TRP A 84 -11.60 6.87 -4.90
C TRP A 84 -12.55 8.04 -4.66
N LEU A 85 -13.63 8.09 -5.45
CA LEU A 85 -14.68 9.09 -5.25
C LEU A 85 -15.34 8.84 -3.89
N PRO A 86 -15.67 9.88 -3.12
CA PRO A 86 -16.47 9.71 -1.93
C PRO A 86 -17.80 9.04 -2.33
N ILE A 87 -18.20 8.02 -1.58
CA ILE A 87 -19.35 7.09 -1.83
C ILE A 87 -20.72 7.81 -1.98
N ARG A 88 -20.76 9.15 -2.02
CA ARG A 88 -21.98 9.95 -2.20
C ARG A 88 -22.48 10.03 -3.65
N VAL A 89 -21.72 9.55 -4.64
CA VAL A 89 -22.19 9.37 -6.02
C VAL A 89 -22.23 7.88 -6.36
N GLY A 90 -23.44 7.37 -6.57
CA GLY A 90 -23.68 5.96 -6.85
C GLY A 90 -22.87 5.45 -8.04
N LEU A 91 -22.53 4.15 -7.98
CA LEU A 91 -21.74 3.36 -8.93
C LEU A 91 -22.21 3.40 -10.40
N ARG A 92 -23.27 4.16 -10.74
CA ARG A 92 -23.82 4.30 -12.09
C ARG A 92 -23.13 5.35 -12.98
N SER A 93 -22.22 6.18 -12.46
CA SER A 93 -21.57 7.22 -13.29
C SER A 93 -20.35 6.75 -14.07
N ALA A 94 -19.74 5.61 -13.73
CA ALA A 94 -18.57 5.10 -14.45
C ALA A 94 -18.93 4.46 -15.81
N GLU A 95 -20.12 3.88 -15.93
CA GLU A 95 -20.57 3.26 -17.19
C GLU A 95 -20.88 4.32 -18.27
N ASN A 96 -21.44 5.47 -17.89
CA ASN A 96 -21.82 6.51 -18.84
C ASN A 96 -20.62 7.29 -19.43
N ALA A 97 -19.50 7.40 -18.72
CA ALA A 97 -18.31 8.09 -19.23
C ALA A 97 -17.58 7.28 -20.31
N VAL A 98 -17.55 5.95 -20.17
CA VAL A 98 -17.00 5.04 -21.19
C VAL A 98 -17.89 5.05 -22.45
N LEU A 99 -19.21 5.05 -22.27
CA LEU A 99 -20.17 5.09 -23.39
C LEU A 99 -20.18 6.44 -24.15
N GLN A 100 -19.88 7.56 -23.49
CA GLN A 100 -19.74 8.85 -24.18
C GLN A 100 -18.47 8.94 -25.02
N SER A 101 -17.37 8.31 -24.59
CA SER A 101 -16.11 8.31 -25.34
C SER A 101 -16.18 7.47 -26.63
N ILE A 102 -17.01 6.42 -26.64
CA ILE A 102 -17.22 5.55 -27.82
C ILE A 102 -18.13 6.21 -28.87
N LYS A 103 -18.98 7.17 -28.50
CA LYS A 103 -19.87 7.89 -29.43
C LYS A 103 -19.22 9.08 -30.15
N THR A 104 -18.00 9.44 -29.77
CA THR A 104 -17.20 10.51 -30.41
C THR A 104 -16.14 9.97 -31.39
N LEU A 105 -16.12 8.66 -31.65
CA LEU A 105 -15.46 8.02 -32.78
C LEU A 105 -16.51 7.58 -33.80
#